data_AF-A0A6V8EC41-F1
#
_entry.id   AF-A0A6V8EC41-F1
#
_cell.length_a   1.000
_cell.length_b   1.000
_cell.length_c   1.000
_cell.angle_alpha   90.00
_cell.angle_beta   90.00
_cell.angle_gamma   90.00
#
_symmetry.space_group_name_H-M   'P 1'
#
loop_
_entity.id
_entity.type
_entity.pdbx_description
1 polymer ?
#
loop_
_entity_poly.entity_id
_entity_poly.type
_entity_poly.pdbx_seq_one_letter_code
_entity_poly.pdbx_strand_id
1 'polypeptide(L)'
;MNSCVGLRRSAILITLIFLLAGYSSAASSWSPVTERSNEITAEPTHADPILVDGLPPLICGEELCERPLRLNLRGDMVASERDGWWLSYGPDLDWNGMDDRLQRVIAGYDSVSPTAIIGEDGKKTVAIIVDYAWHPTEVEVSELHRVLSEHQWIGEASGAWVDQPESID
;
A
#
# COMPACT_ATOMS: atom_id res chain seq x y z
N MET A 1 23.03 0.63 84.41
CA MET A 1 22.12 1.63 83.81
C MET A 1 22.68 2.03 82.45
N ASN A 2 22.20 1.45 81.35
CA ASN A 2 22.48 1.85 79.96
C ASN A 2 21.59 1.05 79.01
N SER A 3 20.26 1.26 79.06
CA SER A 3 19.36 0.67 78.05
C SER A 3 18.03 1.42 77.95
N CYS A 4 18.10 2.68 77.54
CA CYS A 4 16.90 3.42 77.12
C CYS A 4 17.15 4.35 75.91
N VAL A 5 18.43 4.61 75.57
CA VAL A 5 18.79 5.49 74.44
C VAL A 5 18.82 4.75 73.10
N GLY A 6 19.18 3.46 73.07
CA GLY A 6 19.25 2.66 71.83
C GLY A 6 17.88 2.39 71.20
N LEU A 7 16.88 2.07 72.03
CA LEU A 7 15.51 1.78 71.55
C LEU A 7 14.81 3.00 70.97
N ARG A 8 15.02 4.20 71.56
CA ARG A 8 14.49 5.46 71.03
C ARG A 8 15.12 5.84 69.69
N ARG A 9 16.42 5.60 69.50
CA ARG A 9 17.11 5.89 68.23
C ARG A 9 16.68 4.93 67.11
N SER A 10 16.50 3.64 67.41
CA SER A 10 15.96 2.68 66.44
C SER A 10 14.49 2.93 66.09
N ALA A 11 13.65 3.34 67.06
CA ALA A 11 12.26 3.68 66.79
C ALA A 11 12.14 4.91 65.88
N ILE A 12 12.98 5.94 66.09
CA ILE A 12 13.04 7.12 65.22
C ILE A 12 13.54 6.75 63.82
N LEU A 13 14.51 5.83 63.71
CA LEU A 13 15.01 5.39 62.41
C LEU A 13 13.92 4.63 61.62
N ILE A 14 13.16 3.76 62.29
CA ILE A 14 12.08 2.98 61.66
C ILE A 14 10.92 3.87 61.23
N THR A 15 10.52 4.87 62.05
CA THR A 15 9.50 5.84 61.65
C THR A 15 9.96 6.72 60.48
N LEU A 16 11.24 7.09 60.42
CA LEU A 16 11.79 7.84 59.29
C LEU A 16 11.77 7.03 57.99
N ILE A 17 12.07 5.73 58.05
CA ILE A 17 12.02 4.82 56.88
C ILE A 17 10.59 4.65 56.38
N PHE A 18 9.60 4.49 57.27
CA PHE A 18 8.19 4.43 56.86
C PHE A 18 7.66 5.77 56.33
N LEU A 19 8.12 6.90 56.85
CA LEU A 19 7.81 8.22 56.30
C LEU A 19 8.40 8.40 54.90
N LEU A 20 9.67 8.06 54.68
CA LEU A 20 10.31 8.18 53.36
C LEU A 20 9.73 7.22 52.31
N ALA A 21 9.31 6.01 52.70
CA ALA A 21 8.65 5.06 51.81
C ALA A 21 7.25 5.54 51.37
N GLY A 22 6.58 6.37 52.18
CA GLY A 22 5.26 6.92 51.87
C GLY A 22 5.25 8.12 50.91
N TYR A 23 6.41 8.73 50.61
CA TYR A 23 6.49 9.89 49.71
C TYR A 23 6.80 9.54 48.24
N SER A 24 6.89 8.27 47.89
CA SER A 24 7.30 7.84 46.53
C SER A 24 6.13 7.50 45.59
N SER A 25 4.94 8.06 45.80
CA SER A 25 3.76 7.85 44.94
C SER A 25 3.25 9.11 44.21
N ALA A 26 3.99 10.23 44.22
CA ALA A 26 3.53 11.48 43.57
C ALA A 26 4.57 12.19 42.68
N ALA A 27 5.61 11.49 42.21
CA ALA A 27 6.64 12.08 41.34
C ALA A 27 6.85 11.31 40.01
N SER A 28 5.81 10.65 39.50
CA SER A 28 5.77 10.13 38.13
C SER A 28 4.61 10.74 37.35
N SER A 29 4.54 12.08 37.30
CA SER A 29 3.67 12.81 36.36
C SER A 29 4.38 13.93 35.60
N TRP A 30 5.71 13.98 35.66
CA TRP A 30 6.54 14.77 34.75
C TRP A 30 7.73 13.95 34.27
N SER A 31 7.44 12.94 33.47
CA SER A 31 8.25 12.77 32.26
C SER A 31 7.61 13.70 31.22
N PRO A 32 8.39 14.37 30.34
CA PRO A 32 7.80 14.76 29.06
C PRO A 32 7.17 13.47 28.55
N VAL A 33 5.86 13.51 28.30
CA VAL A 33 5.20 12.47 27.53
C VAL A 33 5.95 12.54 26.21
N THR A 34 7.00 11.73 26.07
CA THR A 34 7.29 11.14 24.79
C THR A 34 6.02 10.36 24.56
N GLU A 35 5.08 11.02 23.87
CA GLU A 35 4.10 10.37 23.06
C GLU A 35 4.98 9.40 22.28
N ARG A 36 5.12 8.17 22.77
CA ARG A 36 5.15 7.06 21.85
C ARG A 36 3.74 7.08 21.32
N SER A 37 3.48 8.04 20.43
CA SER A 37 2.71 7.77 19.26
C SER A 37 3.26 6.41 18.86
N ASN A 38 2.44 5.39 19.07
CA ASN A 38 2.38 4.36 18.07
C ASN A 38 1.82 5.11 16.85
N GLU A 39 2.62 6.02 16.27
CA GLU A 39 2.63 6.26 14.86
C GLU A 39 2.92 4.85 14.36
N ILE A 40 1.84 4.13 14.08
CA ILE A 40 1.83 3.30 12.89
C ILE A 40 2.23 4.30 11.82
N THR A 41 3.53 4.48 11.60
CA THR A 41 4.03 5.03 10.36
C THR A 41 3.47 4.05 9.35
N ALA A 42 2.31 4.39 8.79
CA ALA A 42 1.74 3.64 7.71
C ALA A 42 2.87 3.55 6.69
N GLU A 43 3.34 2.34 6.42
CA GLU A 43 4.37 2.14 5.42
C GLU A 43 3.89 2.85 4.16
N PRO A 44 4.74 3.68 3.53
CA PRO A 44 4.32 4.42 2.36
C PRO A 44 3.78 3.42 1.33
N THR A 45 2.61 3.71 0.78
CA THR A 45 2.00 2.89 -0.27
C THR A 45 2.35 3.41 -1.65
N HIS A 46 2.74 4.68 -1.74
CA HIS A 46 3.07 5.39 -2.96
C HIS A 46 4.36 6.20 -2.81
N ALA A 47 4.94 6.58 -3.94
CA ALA A 47 6.10 7.45 -4.05
C ALA A 47 5.97 8.40 -5.26
N ASP A 48 6.85 9.38 -5.33
CA ASP A 48 6.91 10.30 -6.46
C ASP A 48 7.09 9.55 -7.80
N PRO A 49 6.50 10.07 -8.89
CA PRO A 49 6.64 9.48 -10.23
C PRO A 49 8.10 9.45 -10.68
N ILE A 50 8.47 8.38 -11.39
CA ILE A 50 9.76 8.27 -12.04
C ILE A 50 9.62 8.82 -13.46
N LEU A 51 10.45 9.80 -13.84
CA LEU A 51 10.43 10.36 -15.18
C LEU A 51 11.49 9.68 -16.04
N VAL A 52 11.05 9.00 -17.10
CA VAL A 52 11.92 8.29 -18.04
C VAL A 52 11.92 9.03 -19.38
N ASP A 53 13.11 9.27 -19.92
CA ASP A 53 13.25 9.95 -21.22
C ASP A 53 12.56 9.15 -22.34
N GLY A 54 11.78 9.84 -23.16
CA GLY A 54 11.00 9.23 -24.25
C GLY A 54 9.76 8.43 -23.82
N LEU A 55 9.42 8.37 -22.53
CA LEU A 55 8.14 7.81 -22.03
C LEU A 55 7.24 8.97 -21.56
N PRO A 56 6.04 9.16 -22.15
CA PRO A 56 5.09 10.13 -21.64
C PRO A 56 4.73 9.77 -20.19
N PRO A 57 4.70 10.71 -19.23
CA PRO A 57 4.37 10.39 -17.85
C PRO A 57 2.88 10.05 -17.68
N LEU A 58 2.55 9.28 -16.64
CA LEU A 58 1.17 8.98 -16.28
C LEU A 58 0.50 10.20 -15.61
N ILE A 59 -0.64 10.63 -16.16
CA ILE A 59 -1.38 11.81 -15.70
C ILE A 59 -2.67 11.39 -14.99
N CYS A 60 -2.87 11.91 -13.78
CA CYS A 60 -4.04 11.71 -12.94
C CYS A 60 -4.81 13.04 -12.84
N GLY A 61 -5.69 13.28 -13.81
CA GLY A 61 -6.39 14.57 -13.93
C GLY A 61 -5.47 15.64 -14.52
N GLU A 62 -5.04 16.61 -13.72
CA GLU A 62 -4.13 17.69 -14.12
C GLU A 62 -2.70 17.50 -13.58
N GLU A 63 -2.48 16.50 -12.73
CA GLU A 63 -1.21 16.27 -12.02
C GLU A 63 -0.57 14.93 -12.44
N LEU A 64 0.71 14.77 -12.13
CA LEU A 64 1.38 13.48 -12.29
C LEU A 64 0.83 12.48 -11.28
N CYS A 65 0.58 11.25 -11.71
CA CYS A 65 0.16 10.21 -10.79
C CYS A 65 1.30 9.86 -9.82
N GLU A 66 0.97 9.71 -8.54
CA GLU A 66 1.86 9.02 -7.61
C GLU A 66 2.00 7.55 -8.02
N ARG A 67 3.17 6.99 -7.75
CA ARG A 67 3.54 5.65 -8.15
C ARG A 67 3.29 4.66 -7.02
N PRO A 68 2.49 3.60 -7.18
CA PRO A 68 2.33 2.60 -6.15
C PRO A 68 3.66 1.85 -5.93
N LEU A 69 4.04 1.66 -4.66
CA LEU A 69 5.27 0.95 -4.32
C LEU A 69 5.17 -0.57 -4.57
N ARG A 70 3.95 -1.10 -4.65
CA ARG A 70 3.65 -2.51 -4.96
C ARG A 70 4.40 -3.52 -4.07
N LEU A 71 4.69 -3.11 -2.84
CA LEU A 71 5.35 -3.94 -1.84
C LEU A 71 4.31 -4.73 -1.05
N ASN A 72 4.57 -6.02 -0.80
CA ASN A 72 3.72 -6.88 0.03
C ASN A 72 2.26 -7.01 -0.43
N LEU A 73 1.98 -6.98 -1.74
CA LEU A 73 0.61 -7.04 -2.28
C LEU A 73 -0.11 -8.34 -1.95
N ARG A 74 0.61 -9.46 -1.92
CA ARG A 74 0.04 -10.81 -1.86
C ARG A 74 -0.42 -11.24 -0.47
N GLY A 75 0.19 -10.70 0.59
CA GLY A 75 -0.06 -11.18 1.96
C GLY A 75 0.10 -12.70 2.06
N ASP A 76 -0.94 -13.37 2.59
CA ASP A 76 -0.99 -14.83 2.75
C ASP A 76 -1.65 -15.57 1.56
N MET A 77 -1.95 -14.87 0.47
CA MET A 77 -2.59 -15.48 -0.70
C MET A 77 -1.67 -16.50 -1.40
N VAL A 78 -2.25 -17.63 -1.81
CA VAL A 78 -1.54 -18.67 -2.55
C VAL A 78 -1.33 -18.21 -3.99
N ALA A 79 -0.13 -18.42 -4.51
CA ALA A 79 0.20 -18.17 -5.92
C ALA A 79 1.29 -19.16 -6.38
N SER A 80 1.25 -19.56 -7.65
CA SER A 80 2.29 -20.38 -8.28
C SER A 80 3.62 -19.63 -8.38
N GLU A 81 3.58 -18.31 -8.57
CA GLU A 81 4.76 -17.48 -8.72
C GLU A 81 5.38 -17.06 -7.38
N ARG A 82 6.67 -16.69 -7.41
CA ARG A 82 7.39 -16.19 -6.22
C ARG A 82 6.90 -14.80 -5.81
N ASP A 83 6.96 -14.50 -4.52
CA ASP A 83 6.62 -13.16 -4.03
C ASP A 83 7.42 -12.07 -4.76
N GLY A 84 6.76 -10.99 -5.15
CA GLY A 84 7.37 -9.88 -5.87
C GLY A 84 7.63 -10.11 -7.36
N TRP A 85 7.16 -11.22 -7.97
CA TRP A 85 7.34 -11.49 -9.40
C TRP A 85 6.84 -10.34 -10.30
N TRP A 86 5.74 -9.70 -9.89
CA TRP A 86 5.11 -8.56 -10.57
C TRP A 86 6.00 -7.32 -10.67
N LEU A 87 7.04 -7.19 -9.84
CA LEU A 87 7.99 -6.07 -9.91
C LEU A 87 8.87 -6.13 -11.17
N SER A 88 8.93 -7.28 -11.83
CA SER A 88 9.71 -7.50 -13.05
C SER A 88 8.84 -7.79 -14.28
N TYR A 89 7.52 -7.70 -14.13
CA TYR A 89 6.59 -8.13 -15.17
C TYR A 89 6.24 -6.97 -16.11
N GLY A 90 6.33 -7.25 -17.41
CA GLY A 90 5.95 -6.33 -18.47
C GLY A 90 6.93 -5.16 -18.69
N PRO A 91 6.75 -4.40 -19.79
CA PRO A 91 7.45 -3.15 -20.02
C PRO A 91 6.80 -2.04 -19.18
N ASP A 92 7.37 -1.79 -18.00
CA ASP A 92 6.99 -0.72 -17.06
C ASP A 92 8.29 -0.05 -16.59
N LEU A 93 8.80 0.91 -17.37
CA LEU A 93 10.11 1.52 -17.11
C LEU A 93 10.08 2.51 -15.95
N ASP A 94 8.94 3.12 -15.67
CA ASP A 94 8.75 4.08 -14.57
C ASP A 94 8.18 3.43 -13.30
N TRP A 95 7.96 2.11 -13.31
CA TRP A 95 7.57 1.25 -12.19
C TRP A 95 6.20 1.59 -11.60
N ASN A 96 5.30 2.18 -12.39
CA ASN A 96 3.99 2.63 -11.94
C ASN A 96 2.90 1.57 -12.01
N GLY A 97 3.23 0.36 -12.47
CA GLY A 97 2.30 -0.76 -12.61
C GLY A 97 1.46 -0.72 -13.89
N MET A 98 1.67 0.27 -14.77
CA MET A 98 1.06 0.36 -16.09
C MET A 98 2.06 -0.09 -17.16
N ASP A 99 1.56 -0.77 -18.19
CA ASP A 99 2.36 -1.02 -19.38
C ASP A 99 2.69 0.30 -20.10
N ASP A 100 3.96 0.56 -20.37
CA ASP A 100 4.46 1.76 -21.06
C ASP A 100 3.75 2.03 -22.39
N ARG A 101 3.28 0.97 -23.09
CA ARG A 101 2.56 1.09 -24.36
C ARG A 101 1.15 1.60 -24.13
N LEU A 102 0.47 1.16 -23.07
CA LEU A 102 -0.85 1.67 -22.70
C LEU A 102 -0.74 3.14 -22.26
N GLN A 103 0.30 3.49 -21.51
CA GLN A 103 0.60 4.88 -21.13
C GLN A 103 0.79 5.79 -22.34
N ARG A 104 1.46 5.31 -23.41
CA ARG A 104 1.55 6.04 -24.69
C ARG A 104 0.18 6.22 -25.35
N VAL A 105 -0.68 5.21 -25.33
CA VAL A 105 -2.03 5.34 -25.90
C VAL A 105 -2.84 6.40 -25.13
N ILE A 106 -2.75 6.41 -23.80
CA ILE A 106 -3.38 7.43 -22.95
C ILE A 106 -2.85 8.83 -23.28
N ALA A 107 -1.54 8.95 -23.59
CA ALA A 107 -0.93 10.19 -24.05
C ALA A 107 -1.28 10.58 -25.51
N GLY A 108 -2.12 9.82 -26.19
CA GLY A 108 -2.66 10.14 -27.52
C GLY A 108 -2.01 9.42 -28.70
N TYR A 109 -1.07 8.51 -28.46
CA TYR A 109 -0.51 7.66 -29.52
C TYR A 109 -1.51 6.57 -29.94
N ASP A 110 -1.37 6.06 -31.16
CA ASP A 110 -2.19 4.94 -31.62
C ASP A 110 -1.77 3.63 -30.95
N SER A 111 -2.76 2.76 -30.69
CA SER A 111 -2.50 1.38 -30.26
C SER A 111 -1.59 0.65 -31.27
N VAL A 112 -0.57 -0.01 -30.74
CA VAL A 112 0.39 -0.82 -31.49
C VAL A 112 -0.03 -2.29 -31.59
N SER A 113 -1.22 -2.64 -31.07
CA SER A 113 -1.70 -4.02 -31.12
C SER A 113 -1.90 -4.48 -32.58
N PRO A 114 -1.31 -5.62 -33.00
CA PRO A 114 -1.50 -6.18 -34.34
C PRO A 114 -2.95 -6.60 -34.62
N THR A 115 -3.73 -6.87 -33.57
CA THR A 115 -5.12 -7.31 -33.64
C THR A 115 -6.12 -6.20 -33.33
N ALA A 116 -5.66 -4.96 -33.18
CA ALA A 116 -6.56 -3.83 -32.96
C ALA A 116 -7.50 -3.63 -34.15
N ILE A 117 -8.76 -3.36 -33.84
CA ILE A 117 -9.76 -2.89 -34.80
C ILE A 117 -10.01 -1.40 -34.58
N ILE A 118 -10.59 -0.72 -35.56
CA ILE A 118 -10.94 0.70 -35.43
C ILE A 118 -12.32 0.80 -34.79
N GLY A 119 -12.40 1.52 -33.66
CA GLY A 119 -13.65 1.83 -32.97
C GLY A 119 -14.46 2.93 -33.68
N GLU A 120 -15.66 3.18 -33.18
CA GLU A 120 -16.57 4.21 -33.73
C GLU A 120 -16.00 5.63 -33.58
N ASP A 121 -15.11 5.84 -32.63
CA ASP A 121 -14.34 7.06 -32.40
C ASP A 121 -13.16 7.24 -33.38
N GLY A 122 -12.95 6.28 -34.29
CA GLY A 122 -11.84 6.27 -35.24
C GLY A 122 -10.49 5.88 -34.62
N LYS A 123 -10.45 5.46 -33.35
CA LYS A 123 -9.23 5.02 -32.66
C LYS A 123 -9.08 3.51 -32.71
N LYS A 124 -7.84 3.04 -32.68
CA LYS A 124 -7.54 1.60 -32.56
C LYS A 124 -7.86 1.11 -31.15
N THR A 125 -8.53 -0.04 -31.05
CA THR A 125 -8.81 -0.68 -29.76
C THR A 125 -7.53 -1.10 -29.04
N VAL A 126 -7.63 -1.21 -27.71
CA VAL A 126 -6.60 -1.75 -26.83
C VAL A 126 -7.13 -3.01 -26.15
N ALA A 127 -6.23 -3.96 -25.89
CA ALA A 127 -6.49 -5.04 -24.95
C ALA A 127 -5.81 -4.68 -23.63
N ILE A 128 -6.57 -4.71 -22.53
CA ILE A 128 -6.05 -4.47 -21.20
C ILE A 128 -5.90 -5.83 -20.54
N ILE A 129 -4.68 -6.14 -20.08
CA ILE A 129 -4.39 -7.33 -19.29
C ILE A 129 -4.14 -6.83 -17.88
N VAL A 130 -4.87 -7.39 -16.91
CA VAL A 130 -4.75 -7.04 -15.49
C VAL A 130 -4.21 -8.27 -14.76
N ASP A 131 -2.95 -8.17 -14.34
CA ASP A 131 -2.27 -9.24 -13.63
C ASP A 131 -2.36 -9.02 -12.12
N TYR A 132 -2.92 -10.00 -11.41
CA TYR A 132 -2.95 -10.03 -9.96
C TYR A 132 -1.75 -10.84 -9.43
N ALA A 133 -1.25 -10.47 -8.26
CA ALA A 133 -0.14 -11.17 -7.61
C ALA A 133 -0.50 -12.61 -7.17
N TRP A 134 -1.79 -12.97 -7.22
CA TRP A 134 -2.39 -14.29 -6.94
C TRP A 134 -3.53 -14.54 -7.94
N HIS A 135 -4.12 -15.74 -7.92
CA HIS A 135 -5.31 -16.00 -8.74
C HIS A 135 -6.51 -15.18 -8.24
N PRO A 136 -7.08 -14.25 -9.05
CA PRO A 136 -8.13 -13.35 -8.60
C PRO A 136 -9.39 -14.12 -8.23
N THR A 137 -10.00 -13.74 -7.12
CA THR A 137 -11.28 -14.27 -6.64
C THR A 137 -12.44 -13.44 -7.19
N GLU A 138 -13.68 -13.83 -6.87
CA GLU A 138 -14.87 -13.03 -7.20
C GLU A 138 -14.78 -11.59 -6.67
N VAL A 139 -14.06 -11.35 -5.57
CA VAL A 139 -13.86 -10.00 -5.02
C VAL A 139 -13.09 -9.14 -6.02
N GLU A 140 -11.86 -9.53 -6.39
CA GLU A 140 -11.02 -8.77 -7.31
C GLU A 140 -11.67 -8.62 -8.69
N VAL A 141 -12.32 -9.67 -9.19
CA VAL A 141 -13.04 -9.62 -10.47
C VAL A 141 -14.19 -8.61 -10.40
N SER A 142 -15.01 -8.64 -9.34
CA SER A 142 -16.11 -7.70 -9.18
C SER A 142 -15.65 -6.25 -9.04
N GLU A 143 -14.54 -6.02 -8.34
CA GLU A 143 -13.93 -4.70 -8.21
C GLU A 143 -13.40 -4.18 -9.55
N LEU A 144 -12.72 -5.02 -10.33
CA LEU A 144 -12.26 -4.67 -11.66
C LEU A 144 -13.43 -4.29 -12.57
N HIS A 145 -14.48 -5.10 -12.61
CA HIS A 145 -15.69 -4.80 -13.39
C HIS A 145 -16.34 -3.48 -12.96
N ARG A 146 -16.40 -3.21 -11.65
CA ARG A 146 -16.92 -1.95 -11.12
C ARG A 146 -16.09 -0.76 -11.61
N VAL A 147 -14.77 -0.83 -11.47
CA VAL A 147 -13.86 0.25 -11.91
C VAL A 147 -13.99 0.48 -13.41
N LEU A 148 -13.97 -0.59 -14.22
CA LEU A 148 -14.15 -0.46 -15.67
C LEU A 148 -15.48 0.23 -16.02
N SER A 149 -16.57 -0.17 -15.37
CA SER A 149 -17.90 0.42 -15.60
C SER A 149 -17.97 1.89 -15.18
N GLU A 150 -17.33 2.26 -14.07
CA GLU A 150 -17.20 3.66 -13.61
C GLU A 150 -16.43 4.52 -14.63
N HIS A 151 -15.50 3.92 -15.36
CA HIS A 151 -14.73 4.54 -16.43
C HIS A 151 -15.32 4.29 -17.83
N GLN A 152 -16.64 4.11 -17.90
CA GLN A 152 -17.42 4.02 -19.15
C GLN A 152 -17.07 2.82 -20.04
N TRP A 153 -16.46 1.77 -19.49
CA TRP A 153 -16.44 0.49 -20.19
C TRP A 153 -17.87 -0.06 -20.28
N ILE A 154 -18.33 -0.29 -21.51
CA ILE A 154 -19.73 -0.63 -21.84
C ILE A 154 -20.01 -2.15 -21.82
N GLY A 155 -19.03 -2.95 -21.42
CA GLY A 155 -19.21 -4.38 -21.17
C GLY A 155 -19.34 -5.26 -22.42
N GLU A 156 -19.47 -6.55 -22.18
CA GLU A 156 -19.47 -7.58 -23.23
C GLU A 156 -20.69 -7.50 -24.16
N ALA A 157 -21.83 -7.04 -23.64
CA ALA A 157 -23.05 -6.82 -24.43
C ALA A 157 -22.85 -5.79 -25.57
N SER A 158 -21.84 -4.93 -25.44
CA SER A 158 -21.46 -3.94 -26.44
C SER A 158 -20.23 -4.35 -27.27
N GLY A 159 -19.87 -5.65 -27.25
CA GLY A 159 -18.81 -6.21 -28.09
C GLY A 159 -17.42 -6.19 -27.46
N ALA A 160 -17.28 -5.77 -26.19
CA ALA A 160 -16.08 -6.07 -25.43
C ALA A 160 -16.02 -7.58 -25.12
N TRP A 161 -14.85 -8.06 -24.72
CA TRP A 161 -14.67 -9.44 -24.29
C TRP A 161 -13.81 -9.46 -23.03
N VAL A 162 -14.18 -10.31 -22.07
CA VAL A 162 -13.40 -10.55 -20.86
C VAL A 162 -13.00 -12.02 -20.85
N ASP A 163 -11.73 -12.27 -20.56
CA ASP A 163 -11.19 -13.61 -20.38
C ASP A 163 -10.55 -13.70 -19.00
N GLN A 164 -10.98 -14.68 -18.22
CA GLN A 164 -10.36 -15.04 -16.96
C GLN A 164 -9.83 -16.46 -17.12
N PRO A 165 -8.50 -16.64 -17.29
CA PRO A 165 -7.90 -17.96 -17.36
C PRO A 165 -8.22 -18.74 -16.08
N GLU A 166 -8.59 -20.02 -16.22
CA GLU A 166 -8.76 -20.91 -15.08
C GLU A 166 -7.43 -21.07 -14.32
N SER A 167 -7.51 -21.15 -12.99
CA SER A 167 -6.35 -21.54 -12.18
C SER A 167 -5.90 -22.94 -12.58
N ILE A 168 -4.60 -23.12 -12.80
CA ILE A 168 -3.98 -24.43 -13.02
C ILE A 168 -3.41 -25.06 -11.74
N ASP A 169 -3.51 -24.32 -10.62
CA ASP A 169 -3.12 -24.74 -9.27
C ASP A 169 -4.25 -25.45 -8.52
#